data_AF-A0ABD5RLV1-F1
#
_entry.id   AF-A0ABD5RLV1-F1
#
_cell.length_a   1.000
_cell.length_b   1.000
_cell.length_c   1.000
_cell.angle_alpha   90.00
_cell.angle_beta   90.00
_cell.angle_gamma   90.00
#
_symmetry.space_group_name_H-M   'P 1'
#
loop_
_entity.id
_entity.type
_entity.pdbx_description
1 polymer ?
#
loop_
_entity_poly.entity_id
_entity_poly.type
_entity_poly.pdbx_seq_one_letter_code
_entity_poly.pdbx_strand_id
1 'polypeptide(L)'
;MDNSKDTVESVRRRRLLLAAGGTATMTLAGCLGEEDAQQEPAIKDSDGDGVIDSKDYAPKDGSVQERSDLAGEPGKRTTTPVTRTATPTPTPTPMATPTPTAITTRTPTPAPPTNTITVEGDFNISHIEEYSSERLGMILTGADPNLSQFSGLESTVFAINEDGDMLDVVGRGDPITYRNADTRSSVDLDVSSLPTETRFQLFVLLLPEGRALEEVDSSEVVTIHQTDFIEKESNGQLRRTAQPAALQALSDSESENHELLVKEGAISVKLSGRSQGQQFTTSYYLYKHAYLAARKRSHSRSRSEFVTYEMNSGFASFFGNLFTEDARALGLESDVSIANFAIDVIQHIPYVPDDVSTGYDDYTKYIAEVMGDCGGDCEDTSVLLASLLQLEPFGYDTVLIQPPGHMGVGILGDDSMTGSYWEYQGEKYYYIETTGIGWAVGDYPDDLGDDAYVYQV
;
A
#
# COMPACT_ATOMS: atom_id res chain seq x y z
N MET A 1 -20.11 16.11 31.13
CA MET A 1 -20.37 17.23 30.20
C MET A 1 -18.99 17.73 29.81
N ASP A 2 -18.37 17.32 28.72
CA ASP A 2 -18.83 16.66 27.50
C ASP A 2 -17.65 15.81 27.00
N ASN A 3 -17.88 14.51 26.78
CA ASN A 3 -16.84 13.50 26.55
C ASN A 3 -16.79 13.12 25.06
N SER A 4 -16.81 14.13 24.19
CA SER A 4 -16.74 13.98 22.72
C SER A 4 -15.32 13.68 22.20
N LYS A 5 -14.38 13.30 23.07
CA LYS A 5 -13.03 12.87 22.67
C LYS A 5 -12.96 11.41 22.24
N ASP A 6 -13.98 10.61 22.55
CA ASP A 6 -14.12 9.21 22.10
C ASP A 6 -14.84 9.11 20.73
N THR A 7 -15.04 10.22 20.02
CA THR A 7 -15.81 10.25 18.75
C THR A 7 -14.95 9.96 17.50
N VAL A 8 -13.64 9.74 17.65
CA VAL A 8 -12.71 9.35 16.57
C VAL A 8 -12.20 7.91 16.77
N GLU A 9 -13.00 7.08 17.43
CA GLU A 9 -12.97 5.61 17.27
C GLU A 9 -13.59 5.18 15.91
N SER A 10 -13.76 6.11 14.95
CA SER A 10 -14.77 6.04 13.89
C SER A 10 -14.27 6.21 12.44
N VAL A 11 -12.97 6.03 12.15
CA VAL A 11 -12.56 5.74 10.75
C VAL A 11 -12.62 4.23 10.56
N ARG A 12 -13.78 3.77 10.09
CA ARG A 12 -14.02 2.39 9.66
C ARG A 12 -12.85 1.96 8.77
N ARG A 13 -12.06 1.00 9.25
CA ARG A 13 -10.95 0.40 8.51
C ARG A 13 -11.54 -0.40 7.36
N ARG A 14 -11.22 0.01 6.14
CA ARG A 14 -11.95 -0.36 4.94
C ARG A 14 -11.07 -1.06 3.91
N ARG A 15 -11.76 -1.97 3.24
CA ARG A 15 -11.55 -2.53 1.90
C ARG A 15 -10.16 -3.07 1.67
N LEU A 16 -10.05 -4.37 1.89
CA LEU A 16 -9.05 -5.21 1.28
C LEU A 16 -9.75 -5.88 0.09
N LEU A 17 -9.50 -5.40 -1.12
CA LEU A 17 -9.94 -6.07 -2.33
C LEU A 17 -8.70 -6.70 -2.95
N LEU A 18 -8.61 -7.99 -2.68
CA LEU A 18 -7.66 -8.87 -3.31
C LEU A 18 -8.00 -8.99 -4.78
N ALA A 19 -7.07 -8.54 -5.61
CA ALA A 19 -6.85 -9.28 -6.83
C ALA A 19 -6.34 -10.67 -6.42
N ALA A 20 -7.25 -11.63 -6.28
CA ALA A 20 -7.01 -12.90 -6.94
C ALA A 20 -6.92 -12.55 -8.42
N GLY A 21 -5.74 -12.09 -8.85
CA GLY A 21 -5.47 -11.76 -10.24
C GLY A 21 -5.92 -12.95 -11.04
N GLY A 22 -6.96 -12.76 -11.84
CA GLY A 22 -7.60 -13.83 -12.56
C GLY A 22 -6.54 -14.69 -13.23
N THR A 23 -6.69 -15.99 -13.08
CA THR A 23 -6.08 -16.99 -13.95
C THR A 23 -6.54 -16.74 -15.38
N ALA A 24 -5.92 -15.77 -16.04
CA ALA A 24 -5.96 -15.61 -17.48
C ALA A 24 -4.61 -16.13 -18.02
N THR A 25 -4.64 -17.39 -18.44
CA THR A 25 -3.64 -18.09 -19.23
C THR A 25 -2.89 -17.19 -20.22
N MET A 26 -1.56 -17.32 -20.24
CA MET A 26 -0.63 -16.73 -21.22
C MET A 26 -1.04 -16.93 -22.69
N THR A 27 -0.78 -15.93 -23.53
CA THR A 27 -0.14 -16.17 -24.86
C THR A 27 0.89 -15.07 -25.17
N LEU A 28 2.01 -15.53 -25.75
CA LEU A 28 3.25 -14.81 -26.11
C LEU A 28 3.13 -13.90 -27.34
N ALA A 29 3.87 -12.78 -27.33
CA ALA A 29 4.73 -12.19 -28.38
C ALA A 29 5.01 -10.71 -27.97
N GLY A 30 6.21 -10.12 -27.91
CA GLY A 30 7.47 -10.36 -28.58
C GLY A 30 7.77 -9.18 -29.51
N CYS A 31 8.64 -8.24 -29.10
CA CYS A 31 9.57 -7.48 -29.96
C CYS A 31 10.44 -6.53 -29.12
N LEU A 32 11.76 -6.59 -29.36
CA LEU A 32 12.81 -5.75 -28.75
C LEU A 32 12.87 -4.38 -29.45
N GLY A 33 13.21 -3.35 -28.68
CA GLY A 33 13.74 -2.08 -29.17
C GLY A 33 14.84 -1.60 -28.21
N GLU A 34 16.07 -1.46 -28.72
CA GLU A 34 17.18 -0.74 -28.07
C GLU A 34 16.98 0.75 -28.30
N GLU A 35 17.06 1.59 -27.25
CA GLU A 35 17.46 2.99 -27.39
C GLU A 35 18.34 3.43 -26.20
N ASP A 36 19.27 4.33 -26.51
CA ASP A 36 20.45 4.76 -25.75
C ASP A 36 20.12 5.37 -24.38
N ALA A 37 20.79 4.87 -23.34
CA ALA A 37 20.87 5.54 -22.04
C ALA A 37 21.77 6.78 -22.14
N GLN A 38 21.17 7.97 -22.08
CA GLN A 38 21.90 9.18 -21.73
C GLN A 38 22.06 9.26 -20.22
N GLN A 39 23.29 9.44 -19.77
CA GLN A 39 23.67 9.56 -18.36
C GLN A 39 23.06 10.83 -17.75
N GLU A 40 22.10 10.65 -16.84
CA GLU A 40 21.56 11.68 -15.95
C GLU A 40 22.65 12.19 -14.97
N PRO A 41 22.62 13.47 -14.53
CA PRO A 41 23.55 13.99 -13.54
C PRO A 41 23.28 13.37 -12.15
N ALA A 42 24.34 13.18 -11.35
CA ALA A 42 24.28 12.52 -10.05
C ALA A 42 23.25 13.14 -9.10
N ILE A 43 22.34 12.29 -8.60
CA ILE A 43 21.32 12.60 -7.61
C ILE A 43 22.00 12.90 -6.27
N LYS A 44 21.63 14.02 -5.62
CA LYS A 44 22.24 14.47 -4.37
C LYS A 44 21.16 14.92 -3.40
N ASP A 45 21.13 14.31 -2.24
CA ASP A 45 20.35 14.71 -1.06
C ASP A 45 21.37 15.18 0.00
N SER A 46 21.41 16.48 0.27
CA SER A 46 22.44 17.11 1.12
C SER A 46 22.15 17.07 2.61
N ASP A 47 20.89 16.91 3.01
CA ASP A 47 20.48 16.96 4.41
C ASP A 47 19.85 15.66 4.93
N GLY A 48 19.65 14.69 4.05
CA GLY A 48 19.29 13.32 4.39
C GLY A 48 17.85 13.17 4.82
N ASP A 49 16.97 14.08 4.38
CA ASP A 49 15.53 14.05 4.66
C ASP A 49 14.76 13.10 3.71
N GLY A 50 15.45 12.57 2.69
CA GLY A 50 14.87 11.68 1.69
C GLY A 50 14.33 12.40 0.46
N VAL A 51 14.46 13.73 0.37
CA VAL A 51 14.11 14.54 -0.80
C VAL A 51 15.41 14.99 -1.48
N ILE A 52 15.51 14.84 -2.80
CA ILE A 52 16.74 15.23 -3.50
C ILE A 52 16.88 16.76 -3.51
N ASP A 53 18.11 17.29 -3.55
CA ASP A 53 18.43 18.72 -3.51
C ASP A 53 17.67 19.57 -4.54
N SER A 54 17.24 18.99 -5.67
CA SER A 54 16.45 19.66 -6.72
C SER A 54 14.93 19.60 -6.47
N LYS A 55 14.49 18.96 -5.39
CA LYS A 55 13.08 18.74 -5.04
C LYS A 55 12.77 19.14 -3.61
N ASP A 56 13.82 19.37 -2.82
CA ASP A 56 13.73 19.86 -1.47
C ASP A 56 13.54 21.39 -1.47
N TYR A 57 12.58 21.86 -0.68
CA TYR A 57 12.33 23.27 -0.42
C TYR A 57 13.48 23.95 0.31
N ALA A 58 14.28 23.21 1.08
CA ALA A 58 15.53 23.68 1.66
C ALA A 58 16.62 22.60 1.64
N PRO A 59 17.34 22.42 0.49
CA PRO A 59 18.37 21.39 0.19
C PRO A 59 19.59 21.28 1.10
N LYS A 60 19.53 21.77 2.33
CA LYS A 60 20.59 21.85 3.36
C LYS A 60 19.99 21.94 4.76
N ASP A 61 18.68 21.81 4.91
CA ASP A 61 17.92 22.01 6.13
C ASP A 61 16.71 21.05 6.16
N GLY A 62 16.98 19.78 6.45
CA GLY A 62 15.96 18.72 6.60
C GLY A 62 14.97 18.92 7.76
N SER A 63 14.86 20.13 8.30
CA SER A 63 13.76 20.57 9.16
C SER A 63 12.65 21.30 8.41
N VAL A 64 12.89 21.68 7.15
CA VAL A 64 11.93 22.29 6.23
C VAL A 64 11.48 21.17 5.29
N GLN A 65 10.26 20.69 5.44
CA GLN A 65 9.72 19.59 4.62
C GLN A 65 8.53 20.04 3.78
N GLU A 66 7.98 21.21 4.09
CA GLU A 66 6.80 21.77 3.43
C GLU A 66 7.05 23.24 3.07
N ARG A 67 6.40 23.73 2.01
CA ARG A 67 6.44 25.16 1.61
C ARG A 67 6.07 26.11 2.75
N SER A 68 5.23 25.68 3.69
CA SER A 68 4.83 26.47 4.87
C SER A 68 5.97 26.75 5.84
N ASP A 69 7.01 25.93 5.88
CA ASP A 69 8.16 26.11 6.77
C ASP A 69 9.02 27.31 6.34
N LEU A 70 8.91 27.74 5.07
CA LEU A 70 9.57 28.92 4.53
C LEU A 70 8.87 30.25 4.91
N ALA A 71 7.64 30.20 5.43
CA ALA A 71 6.84 31.39 5.74
C ALA A 71 7.18 31.97 7.12
N GLY A 72 8.41 32.48 7.27
CA GLY A 72 8.82 33.12 8.51
C GLY A 72 10.18 33.80 8.50
N GLU A 73 10.41 34.85 7.70
CA GLU A 73 11.26 35.98 8.13
C GLU A 73 11.03 37.24 7.27
N PRO A 74 11.08 38.43 7.90
CA PRO A 74 12.28 39.22 7.65
C PRO A 74 12.90 39.78 8.94
N GLY A 75 14.08 39.29 9.30
CA GLY A 75 15.20 40.08 9.78
C GLY A 75 15.13 40.59 11.22
N LYS A 76 15.77 39.86 12.14
CA LYS A 76 16.79 40.46 13.02
C LYS A 76 17.65 39.39 13.71
N ARG A 77 18.91 39.29 13.27
CA ARG A 77 20.00 38.77 14.11
C ARG A 77 19.95 39.43 15.49
N THR A 78 19.65 38.64 16.51
CA THR A 78 20.04 38.95 17.88
C THR A 78 20.62 37.69 18.51
N THR A 79 21.94 37.59 18.47
CA THR A 79 22.71 36.64 19.27
C THR A 79 22.46 36.91 20.75
N THR A 80 22.01 35.91 21.51
CA THR A 80 22.15 35.91 22.98
C THR A 80 22.50 34.50 23.44
N PRO A 81 23.49 34.34 24.35
CA PRO A 81 24.06 33.04 24.66
C PRO A 81 23.20 32.28 25.66
N VAL A 82 22.90 31.01 25.39
CA VAL A 82 22.25 30.12 26.35
C VAL A 82 23.31 29.43 27.20
N THR A 83 23.41 29.89 28.44
CA THR A 83 24.12 29.26 29.55
C THR A 83 23.47 27.91 29.89
N ARG A 84 24.26 26.83 29.93
CA ARG A 84 23.80 25.51 30.39
C ARG A 84 23.75 25.48 31.91
N THR A 85 22.58 25.26 32.48
CA THR A 85 22.39 24.94 33.91
C THR A 85 21.88 23.51 34.02
N ALA A 86 22.64 22.64 34.68
CA ALA A 86 22.22 21.29 35.01
C ALA A 86 21.15 21.30 36.12
N THR A 87 20.11 20.47 36.00
CA THR A 87 19.10 20.24 37.06
C THR A 87 18.83 18.73 37.16
N PRO A 88 18.67 18.16 38.37
CA PRO A 88 18.96 16.75 38.63
C PRO A 88 17.80 15.77 38.35
N THR A 89 18.21 14.52 38.13
CA THR A 89 17.41 13.30 37.99
C THR A 89 16.45 13.06 39.16
N PRO A 90 15.16 12.74 38.92
CA PRO A 90 14.30 12.19 39.96
C PRO A 90 14.40 10.64 40.05
N THR A 91 14.47 10.17 41.29
CA THR A 91 14.44 8.75 41.72
C THR A 91 13.03 8.14 41.56
N PRO A 92 12.89 6.86 41.17
CA PRO A 92 11.60 6.22 40.95
C PRO A 92 10.82 5.92 42.24
N THR A 93 9.48 6.04 42.18
CA THR A 93 8.52 5.64 43.23
C THR A 93 7.86 4.31 42.83
N PRO A 94 7.59 3.38 43.75
CA PRO A 94 7.16 2.02 43.42
C PRO A 94 5.73 1.91 42.85
N MET A 95 5.60 1.03 41.87
CA MET A 95 4.39 0.69 41.12
C MET A 95 3.38 -0.09 41.99
N ALA A 96 2.10 0.26 41.91
CA ALA A 96 1.01 -0.45 42.57
C ALA A 96 0.58 -1.69 41.77
N THR A 97 0.35 -2.79 42.47
CA THR A 97 -0.09 -4.09 41.96
C THR A 97 -1.53 -4.02 41.39
N PRO A 98 -1.79 -4.49 40.16
CA PRO A 98 -3.15 -4.57 39.63
C PRO A 98 -3.94 -5.73 40.26
N THR A 99 -5.23 -5.48 40.49
CA THR A 99 -6.23 -6.45 40.98
C THR A 99 -6.77 -7.26 39.79
N PRO A 100 -6.96 -8.59 39.91
CA PRO A 100 -7.38 -9.43 38.78
C PRO A 100 -8.86 -9.24 38.41
N THR A 101 -9.12 -8.98 37.13
CA THR A 101 -10.46 -8.97 36.51
C THR A 101 -10.87 -10.40 36.14
N ALA A 102 -12.16 -10.71 36.32
CA ALA A 102 -12.75 -12.03 36.13
C ALA A 102 -12.63 -12.55 34.68
N ILE A 103 -12.25 -13.82 34.56
CA ILE A 103 -12.11 -14.56 33.29
C ILE A 103 -13.48 -15.07 32.85
N THR A 104 -13.95 -14.64 31.67
CA THR A 104 -15.06 -15.29 30.97
C THR A 104 -14.59 -16.61 30.37
N THR A 105 -15.28 -17.70 30.70
CA THR A 105 -14.99 -19.06 30.24
C THR A 105 -15.09 -19.17 28.71
N ARG A 106 -13.94 -19.31 28.03
CA ARG A 106 -13.85 -19.66 26.60
C ARG A 106 -14.12 -21.15 26.44
N THR A 107 -14.92 -21.53 25.43
CA THR A 107 -15.01 -22.90 24.92
C THR A 107 -13.59 -23.40 24.60
N PRO A 108 -13.17 -24.60 25.03
CA PRO A 108 -11.81 -25.07 24.81
C PRO A 108 -11.56 -25.24 23.31
N THR A 109 -10.60 -24.48 22.77
CA THR A 109 -9.99 -24.74 21.47
C THR A 109 -9.40 -26.16 21.50
N PRO A 110 -9.60 -27.00 20.47
CA PRO A 110 -8.92 -28.29 20.36
C PRO A 110 -7.41 -28.11 20.54
N ALA A 111 -6.73 -29.12 21.09
CA ALA A 111 -5.27 -29.09 21.16
C ALA A 111 -4.69 -28.93 19.74
N PRO A 112 -3.68 -28.05 19.54
CA PRO A 112 -3.12 -27.82 18.23
C PRO A 112 -2.55 -29.12 17.65
N PRO A 113 -2.73 -29.38 16.35
CA PRO A 113 -2.16 -30.55 15.69
C PRO A 113 -0.63 -30.54 15.75
N THR A 114 -0.03 -31.69 15.49
CA THR A 114 1.44 -31.86 15.52
C THR A 114 2.08 -30.95 14.45
N ASN A 115 3.17 -30.24 14.81
CA ASN A 115 3.88 -29.32 13.91
C ASN A 115 3.04 -28.14 13.38
N THR A 116 2.24 -27.53 14.27
CA THR A 116 1.51 -26.29 13.97
C THR A 116 2.48 -25.11 13.86
N ILE A 117 2.35 -24.33 12.78
CA ILE A 117 3.01 -23.04 12.58
C ILE A 117 2.07 -21.96 13.10
N THR A 118 2.55 -21.16 14.05
CA THR A 118 1.82 -19.99 14.55
C THR A 118 2.17 -18.75 13.72
N VAL A 119 1.18 -17.92 13.47
CA VAL A 119 1.34 -16.60 12.85
C VAL A 119 1.50 -15.58 13.97
N GLU A 120 2.68 -14.95 14.01
CA GLU A 120 2.98 -13.90 14.99
C GLU A 120 2.70 -12.52 14.40
N GLY A 121 2.32 -11.57 15.25
CA GLY A 121 2.09 -10.18 14.88
C GLY A 121 0.70 -9.69 15.27
N ASP A 122 0.56 -8.36 15.35
CA ASP A 122 -0.74 -7.73 15.52
C ASP A 122 -1.35 -7.43 14.14
N PHE A 123 -2.52 -7.98 13.88
CA PHE A 123 -3.26 -7.81 12.64
C PHE A 123 -4.60 -7.17 12.96
N ASN A 124 -4.88 -6.07 12.26
CA ASN A 124 -6.13 -5.34 12.40
C ASN A 124 -7.15 -5.70 11.31
N ILE A 125 -6.94 -6.84 10.65
CA ILE A 125 -7.77 -7.41 9.58
C ILE A 125 -8.06 -8.88 9.90
N SER A 126 -9.02 -9.47 9.19
CA SER A 126 -9.22 -10.92 9.18
C SER A 126 -7.91 -11.59 8.74
N HIS A 127 -7.43 -12.61 9.46
CA HIS A 127 -6.12 -13.21 9.21
C HIS A 127 -6.01 -14.66 9.69
N ILE A 128 -4.99 -15.37 9.22
CA ILE A 128 -4.63 -16.72 9.69
C ILE A 128 -3.88 -16.57 11.02
N GLU A 129 -4.32 -17.27 12.07
CA GLU A 129 -3.64 -17.31 13.38
C GLU A 129 -2.63 -18.46 13.45
N GLU A 130 -2.94 -19.60 12.81
CA GLU A 130 -2.10 -20.80 12.83
C GLU A 130 -2.46 -21.75 11.69
N TYR A 131 -1.51 -22.59 11.28
CA TYR A 131 -1.76 -23.62 10.27
C TYR A 131 -0.80 -24.82 10.43
N SER A 132 -1.27 -25.99 10.00
CA SER A 132 -0.52 -27.24 9.91
C SER A 132 -0.93 -28.01 8.66
N SER A 133 -0.43 -29.24 8.48
CA SER A 133 -0.88 -30.13 7.41
C SER A 133 -2.33 -30.62 7.57
N GLU A 134 -2.94 -30.44 8.74
CA GLU A 134 -4.25 -30.99 9.09
C GLU A 134 -5.31 -29.92 9.35
N ARG A 135 -4.90 -28.67 9.61
CA ARG A 135 -5.82 -27.61 10.05
C ARG A 135 -5.26 -26.23 9.80
N LEU A 136 -6.12 -25.29 9.44
CA LEU A 136 -5.86 -23.85 9.42
C LEU A 136 -6.84 -23.15 10.36
N GLY A 137 -6.33 -22.37 11.29
CA GLY A 137 -7.09 -21.50 12.19
C GLY A 137 -7.02 -20.05 11.73
N MET A 138 -8.15 -19.36 11.75
CA MET A 138 -8.24 -17.96 11.34
C MET A 138 -9.13 -17.16 12.28
N ILE A 139 -8.93 -15.85 12.30
CA ILE A 139 -9.85 -14.90 12.91
C ILE A 139 -10.47 -14.03 11.81
N LEU A 140 -11.78 -13.90 11.87
CA LEU A 140 -12.57 -13.04 11.00
C LEU A 140 -12.97 -11.80 11.80
N THR A 141 -12.49 -10.64 11.39
CA THR A 141 -12.69 -9.41 12.14
C THR A 141 -14.12 -8.92 11.97
N GLY A 142 -14.80 -8.69 13.08
CA GLY A 142 -16.20 -8.25 13.09
C GLY A 142 -16.41 -6.87 12.45
N ALA A 143 -15.37 -6.05 12.39
CA ALA A 143 -15.42 -4.73 11.76
C ALA A 143 -15.23 -4.77 10.23
N ASP A 144 -14.95 -5.94 9.64
CA ASP A 144 -14.70 -6.06 8.21
C ASP A 144 -15.99 -5.82 7.39
N PRO A 145 -16.08 -4.70 6.64
CA PRO A 145 -17.28 -4.36 5.90
C PRO A 145 -17.53 -5.30 4.72
N ASN A 146 -16.51 -6.01 4.21
CA ASN A 146 -16.68 -6.97 3.13
C ASN A 146 -17.45 -8.20 3.62
N LEU A 147 -17.23 -8.63 4.86
CA LEU A 147 -17.99 -9.74 5.46
C LEU A 147 -19.47 -9.42 5.65
N SER A 148 -19.81 -8.15 5.88
CA SER A 148 -21.20 -7.71 6.10
C SER A 148 -22.07 -7.71 4.84
N GLN A 149 -21.46 -7.72 3.66
CA GLN A 149 -22.15 -7.63 2.37
C GLN A 149 -22.71 -8.97 1.90
N PHE A 150 -22.27 -10.08 2.49
CA PHE A 150 -22.62 -11.43 2.06
C PHE A 150 -23.28 -12.23 3.19
N SER A 151 -24.07 -13.23 2.79
CA SER A 151 -24.66 -14.22 3.70
C SER A 151 -24.38 -15.62 3.18
N GLY A 152 -24.07 -16.57 4.07
CA GLY A 152 -23.82 -17.96 3.67
C GLY A 152 -22.50 -18.11 2.90
N LEU A 153 -21.41 -17.63 3.52
CA LEU A 153 -20.07 -17.72 2.95
C LEU A 153 -19.31 -18.92 3.53
N GLU A 154 -18.69 -19.72 2.68
CA GLU A 154 -17.89 -20.89 3.04
C GLU A 154 -16.41 -20.57 2.86
N SER A 155 -15.61 -20.86 3.89
CA SER A 155 -14.16 -20.70 3.79
C SER A 155 -13.54 -21.79 2.91
N THR A 156 -12.76 -21.40 1.92
CA THR A 156 -12.04 -22.29 1.01
C THR A 156 -10.55 -22.00 1.09
N VAL A 157 -9.76 -23.05 1.34
CA VAL A 157 -8.30 -22.98 1.42
C VAL A 157 -7.70 -23.68 0.22
N PHE A 158 -6.84 -22.97 -0.50
CA PHE A 158 -6.16 -23.51 -1.68
C PHE A 158 -4.68 -23.13 -1.67
N ALA A 159 -3.88 -23.95 -2.35
CA ALA A 159 -2.44 -23.77 -2.47
C ALA A 159 -2.09 -23.18 -3.84
N ILE A 160 -1.23 -22.17 -3.87
CA ILE A 160 -0.67 -21.59 -5.10
C ILE A 160 0.84 -21.69 -5.04
N ASN A 161 1.49 -22.13 -6.13
CA ASN A 161 2.95 -22.19 -6.21
C ASN A 161 3.59 -20.80 -6.42
N GLU A 162 4.92 -20.75 -6.48
CA GLU A 162 5.63 -19.48 -6.69
C GLU A 162 5.34 -18.83 -8.05
N ASP A 163 4.97 -19.60 -9.07
CA ASP A 163 4.65 -19.12 -10.42
C ASP A 163 3.22 -18.57 -10.53
N GLY A 164 2.41 -18.71 -9.49
CA GLY A 164 1.01 -18.28 -9.48
C GLY A 164 0.02 -19.36 -9.93
N ASP A 165 0.49 -20.59 -10.19
CA ASP A 165 -0.39 -21.70 -10.54
C ASP A 165 -1.05 -22.28 -9.30
N MET A 166 -2.38 -22.42 -9.37
CA MET A 166 -3.14 -23.14 -8.36
C MET A 166 -2.77 -24.64 -8.39
N LEU A 167 -2.32 -25.14 -7.25
CA LEU A 167 -1.93 -26.54 -7.08
C LEU A 167 -3.13 -27.41 -6.74
N ASP A 168 -3.88 -27.03 -5.69
CA ASP A 168 -5.09 -27.74 -5.27
C ASP A 168 -5.94 -26.91 -4.28
N VAL A 169 -7.23 -27.27 -4.14
CA VAL A 169 -8.06 -26.90 -3.00
C VAL A 169 -7.83 -27.92 -1.89
N VAL A 170 -7.25 -27.49 -0.78
CA VAL A 170 -6.81 -28.38 0.31
C VAL A 170 -7.76 -28.36 1.51
N GLY A 171 -8.77 -27.50 1.52
CA GLY A 171 -9.73 -27.47 2.61
C GLY A 171 -10.96 -26.63 2.29
N ARG A 172 -12.08 -27.04 2.89
CA ARG A 172 -13.33 -26.27 2.91
C ARG A 172 -13.92 -26.32 4.31
N GLY A 173 -14.27 -25.16 4.84
CA GLY A 173 -14.84 -25.01 6.19
C GLY A 173 -16.35 -25.00 6.16
N ASP A 174 -16.95 -24.90 7.35
CA ASP A 174 -18.39 -24.71 7.46
C ASP A 174 -18.81 -23.28 7.03
N PRO A 175 -20.08 -23.09 6.62
CA PRO A 175 -20.63 -21.76 6.35
C PRO A 175 -20.51 -20.83 7.56
N ILE A 176 -19.92 -19.68 7.33
CA ILE A 176 -19.70 -18.63 8.31
C ILE A 176 -20.91 -17.69 8.32
N THR A 177 -21.43 -17.45 9.52
CA THR A 177 -22.43 -16.39 9.76
C THR A 177 -21.71 -15.18 10.34
N TYR A 178 -21.70 -14.07 9.60
CA TYR A 178 -21.17 -12.80 10.09
C TYR A 178 -22.05 -12.23 11.23
N ARG A 179 -21.40 -11.69 12.27
CA ARG A 179 -22.07 -11.27 13.52
C ARG A 179 -21.64 -9.88 14.03
N ASN A 180 -21.01 -9.03 13.22
CA ASN A 180 -20.39 -7.76 13.66
C ASN A 180 -19.48 -7.95 14.89
N ALA A 181 -18.85 -9.12 15.02
CA ALA A 181 -18.00 -9.48 16.15
C ALA A 181 -16.91 -10.44 15.66
N ASP A 182 -15.74 -10.32 16.26
CA ASP A 182 -14.60 -11.17 15.92
C ASP A 182 -14.95 -12.64 16.12
N THR A 183 -14.74 -13.43 15.07
CA THR A 183 -15.13 -14.82 15.02
C THR A 183 -13.92 -15.65 14.66
N ARG A 184 -13.52 -16.56 15.55
CA ARG A 184 -12.54 -17.59 15.23
C ARG A 184 -13.20 -18.70 14.43
N SER A 185 -12.58 -19.06 13.32
CA SER A 185 -12.99 -20.14 12.45
C SER A 185 -11.80 -21.04 12.15
N SER A 186 -12.08 -22.21 11.60
CA SER A 186 -11.05 -23.17 11.21
C SER A 186 -11.49 -24.05 10.08
N VAL A 187 -10.53 -24.45 9.27
CA VAL A 187 -10.71 -25.37 8.15
C VAL A 187 -9.81 -26.58 8.39
N ASP A 188 -10.37 -27.78 8.31
CA ASP A 188 -9.57 -29.00 8.28
C ASP A 188 -8.92 -29.12 6.90
N LEU A 189 -7.64 -29.49 6.87
CA LEU A 189 -6.83 -29.53 5.66
C LEU A 189 -6.47 -30.97 5.28
N ASP A 190 -6.51 -31.24 3.98
CA ASP A 190 -5.88 -32.39 3.34
C ASP A 190 -4.84 -31.90 2.33
N VAL A 191 -3.57 -31.90 2.75
CA VAL A 191 -2.44 -31.51 1.91
C VAL A 191 -1.78 -32.70 1.20
N SER A 192 -2.41 -33.87 1.21
CA SER A 192 -1.81 -35.11 0.69
C SER A 192 -1.51 -35.04 -0.82
N SER A 193 -2.35 -34.34 -1.57
CA SER A 193 -2.21 -34.10 -3.02
C SER A 193 -1.07 -33.16 -3.39
N LEU A 194 -0.66 -32.27 -2.48
CA LEU A 194 0.37 -31.27 -2.78
C LEU A 194 1.74 -31.91 -3.08
N PRO A 195 2.54 -31.34 -3.98
CA PRO A 195 3.90 -31.82 -4.21
C PRO A 195 4.81 -31.62 -2.99
N THR A 196 5.77 -32.52 -2.80
CA THR A 196 6.91 -32.30 -1.89
C THR A 196 7.97 -31.44 -2.58
N GLU A 197 8.79 -30.71 -1.82
CA GLU A 197 9.91 -29.90 -2.34
C GLU A 197 9.49 -28.78 -3.32
N THR A 198 8.21 -28.44 -3.38
CA THR A 198 7.69 -27.28 -4.11
C THR A 198 7.20 -26.26 -3.09
N ARG A 199 7.57 -24.99 -3.28
CA ARG A 199 7.09 -23.89 -2.46
C ARG A 199 5.69 -23.49 -2.90
N PHE A 200 4.83 -23.26 -1.93
CA PHE A 200 3.50 -22.74 -2.15
C PHE A 200 3.06 -21.85 -0.99
N GLN A 201 2.02 -21.05 -1.22
CA GLN A 201 1.31 -20.31 -0.18
C GLN A 201 -0.09 -20.91 -0.03
N LEU A 202 -0.63 -20.91 1.18
CA LEU A 202 -2.05 -21.20 1.41
C LEU A 202 -2.82 -19.89 1.40
N PHE A 203 -3.89 -19.85 0.62
CA PHE A 203 -4.82 -18.73 0.53
C PHE A 203 -6.16 -19.12 1.15
N VAL A 204 -6.78 -18.19 1.86
CA VAL A 204 -8.10 -18.37 2.45
C VAL A 204 -9.07 -17.39 1.80
N LEU A 205 -10.01 -17.91 1.02
CA LEU A 205 -11.13 -17.15 0.46
C LEU A 205 -12.41 -17.52 1.19
N LEU A 206 -13.38 -16.63 1.16
CA LEU A 206 -14.77 -16.92 1.42
C LEU A 206 -15.53 -16.86 0.09
N LEU A 207 -16.25 -17.94 -0.21
CA LEU A 207 -17.06 -18.12 -1.42
C LEU A 207 -18.52 -18.31 -1.01
N PRO A 208 -19.50 -18.01 -1.90
CA PRO A 208 -20.88 -18.44 -1.66
C PRO A 208 -20.97 -19.96 -1.44
N GLU A 209 -21.78 -20.38 -0.48
CA GLU A 209 -21.93 -21.78 -0.07
C GLU A 209 -22.15 -22.72 -1.27
N GLY A 210 -21.36 -23.81 -1.32
CA GLY A 210 -21.49 -24.86 -2.32
C GLY A 210 -21.02 -24.50 -3.74
N ARG A 211 -20.36 -23.35 -3.94
CA ARG A 211 -19.81 -22.96 -5.25
C ARG A 211 -18.33 -23.29 -5.37
N ALA A 212 -17.92 -23.73 -6.55
CA ALA A 212 -16.50 -23.91 -6.85
C ALA A 212 -15.83 -22.57 -7.17
N LEU A 213 -14.53 -22.44 -6.92
CA LEU A 213 -13.78 -21.19 -7.11
C LEU A 213 -13.88 -20.68 -8.55
N GLU A 214 -13.87 -21.60 -9.52
CA GLU A 214 -13.93 -21.31 -10.94
C GLU A 214 -15.32 -20.86 -11.41
N GLU A 215 -16.35 -21.03 -10.58
CA GLU A 215 -17.74 -20.69 -10.89
C GLU A 215 -18.18 -19.35 -10.28
N VAL A 216 -17.35 -18.73 -9.43
CA VAL A 216 -17.72 -17.54 -8.65
C VAL A 216 -17.11 -16.31 -9.31
N ASP A 217 -17.90 -15.26 -9.47
CA ASP A 217 -17.40 -13.98 -9.95
C ASP A 217 -16.48 -13.36 -8.90
N SER A 218 -15.41 -12.68 -9.30
CA SER A 218 -14.46 -12.08 -8.35
C SER A 218 -15.12 -11.08 -7.39
N SER A 219 -16.24 -10.47 -7.77
CA SER A 219 -17.04 -9.58 -6.90
C SER A 219 -17.80 -10.31 -5.79
N GLU A 220 -17.97 -11.63 -5.88
CA GLU A 220 -18.61 -12.49 -4.87
C GLU A 220 -17.59 -13.21 -3.98
N VAL A 221 -16.28 -13.00 -4.22
CA VAL A 221 -15.20 -13.59 -3.43
C VAL A 221 -14.71 -12.57 -2.40
N VAL A 222 -14.63 -12.98 -1.13
CA VAL A 222 -13.93 -12.20 -0.10
C VAL A 222 -12.68 -12.94 0.27
N THR A 223 -11.49 -12.39 0.00
CA THR A 223 -10.29 -13.01 0.54
C THR A 223 -9.86 -12.47 1.89
N ILE A 224 -9.44 -13.43 2.72
CA ILE A 224 -9.18 -13.24 4.13
C ILE A 224 -7.69 -13.05 4.35
N HIS A 225 -6.87 -13.97 3.86
CA HIS A 225 -5.44 -13.93 4.10
C HIS A 225 -4.69 -14.93 3.22
N GLN A 226 -3.37 -14.83 3.25
CA GLN A 226 -2.47 -15.85 2.73
C GLN A 226 -1.33 -16.14 3.71
N THR A 227 -0.64 -17.26 3.56
CA THR A 227 0.60 -17.53 4.29
C THR A 227 1.81 -16.95 3.55
N ASP A 228 2.95 -16.91 4.21
CA ASP A 228 4.24 -16.87 3.52
C ASP A 228 4.47 -18.17 2.74
N PHE A 229 5.50 -18.21 1.89
CA PHE A 229 5.86 -19.45 1.22
C PHE A 229 6.26 -20.52 2.23
N ILE A 230 5.67 -21.70 2.05
CA ILE A 230 5.91 -22.91 2.82
C ILE A 230 6.15 -24.09 1.88
N GLU A 231 6.63 -25.20 2.42
CA GLU A 231 6.86 -26.45 1.69
C GLU A 231 6.26 -27.62 2.48
N LYS A 232 5.81 -28.65 1.75
CA LYS A 232 5.45 -29.94 2.33
C LYS A 232 6.68 -30.86 2.36
N GLU A 233 7.03 -31.33 3.55
CA GLU A 233 8.10 -32.29 3.76
C GLU A 233 7.67 -33.72 3.41
N SER A 234 8.64 -34.63 3.26
CA SER A 234 8.37 -36.04 2.92
C SER A 234 7.57 -36.81 3.98
N ASN A 235 7.56 -36.33 5.22
CA ASN A 235 6.73 -36.84 6.31
C ASN A 235 5.29 -36.28 6.29
N GLY A 236 4.96 -35.42 5.32
CA GLY A 236 3.65 -34.77 5.16
C GLY A 236 3.47 -33.46 5.94
N GLN A 237 4.44 -33.06 6.76
CA GLN A 237 4.36 -31.85 7.56
C GLN A 237 4.67 -30.59 6.74
N LEU A 238 4.14 -29.45 7.19
CA LEU A 238 4.41 -28.14 6.58
C LEU A 238 5.59 -27.46 7.30
N ARG A 239 6.45 -26.78 6.53
CA ARG A 239 7.60 -26.02 7.05
C ARG A 239 7.70 -24.67 6.34
N ARG A 240 8.08 -23.62 7.08
CA ARG A 240 8.46 -22.31 6.50
C ARG A 240 9.71 -22.44 5.62
N THR A 241 9.70 -21.75 4.48
CA THR A 241 10.86 -21.70 3.57
C THR A 241 11.45 -20.29 3.49
N ALA A 242 12.62 -20.17 2.87
CA ALA A 242 13.17 -18.87 2.53
C ALA A 242 12.26 -18.20 1.49
N GLN A 243 11.89 -16.95 1.73
CA GLN A 243 11.01 -16.22 0.82
C GLN A 243 11.75 -15.83 -0.47
N PRO A 244 11.06 -15.57 -1.59
CA PRO A 244 11.67 -15.02 -2.79
C PRO A 244 12.50 -13.76 -2.51
N ALA A 245 13.56 -13.53 -3.29
CA ALA A 245 14.53 -12.45 -3.04
C ALA A 245 13.89 -11.06 -2.91
N ALA A 246 12.87 -10.77 -3.72
CA ALA A 246 12.13 -9.51 -3.65
C ALA A 246 11.43 -9.30 -2.29
N LEU A 247 10.90 -10.36 -1.67
CA LEU A 247 10.30 -10.26 -0.33
C LEU A 247 11.35 -10.20 0.79
N GLN A 248 12.53 -10.79 0.58
CA GLN A 248 13.64 -10.70 1.53
C GLN A 248 14.27 -9.29 1.57
N ALA A 249 14.13 -8.52 0.50
CA ALA A 249 14.60 -7.14 0.43
C ALA A 249 13.71 -6.18 1.23
N LEU A 250 12.47 -6.58 1.54
CA LEU A 250 11.57 -5.82 2.41
C LEU A 250 11.99 -6.00 3.88
N SER A 251 11.91 -4.91 4.63
CA SER A 251 12.17 -4.89 6.07
C SER A 251 11.24 -3.91 6.77
N ASP A 252 10.93 -4.18 8.03
CA ASP A 252 10.16 -3.24 8.85
C ASP A 252 10.84 -1.86 8.87
N SER A 253 10.06 -0.81 8.67
CA SER A 253 10.49 0.58 8.78
C SER A 253 9.41 1.42 9.47
N GLU A 254 9.84 2.37 10.28
CA GLU A 254 8.93 3.28 11.00
C GLU A 254 9.59 4.65 11.12
N SER A 255 8.83 5.69 10.81
CA SER A 255 9.14 7.09 11.04
C SER A 255 7.92 7.81 11.62
N GLU A 256 7.98 9.14 11.73
CA GLU A 256 6.84 9.94 12.18
C GLU A 256 5.61 9.81 11.26
N ASN A 257 5.84 9.71 9.95
CA ASN A 257 4.78 9.79 8.93
C ASN A 257 4.57 8.50 8.14
N HIS A 258 5.47 7.52 8.26
CA HIS A 258 5.34 6.23 7.58
C HIS A 258 5.62 5.06 8.51
N GLU A 259 4.94 3.94 8.29
CA GLU A 259 5.22 2.65 8.92
C GLU A 259 4.98 1.55 7.88
N LEU A 260 5.97 0.71 7.65
CA LEU A 260 5.89 -0.50 6.84
C LEU A 260 6.27 -1.68 7.73
N LEU A 261 5.39 -2.67 7.85
CA LEU A 261 5.63 -3.89 8.59
C LEU A 261 5.46 -5.10 7.67
N VAL A 262 6.49 -5.93 7.59
CA VAL A 262 6.48 -7.21 6.87
C VAL A 262 5.84 -8.27 7.75
N LYS A 263 4.62 -8.70 7.40
CA LYS A 263 3.82 -9.67 8.17
C LYS A 263 3.70 -11.00 7.42
N GLU A 264 3.18 -12.03 8.08
CA GLU A 264 2.81 -13.28 7.39
C GLU A 264 1.88 -12.95 6.22
N GLY A 265 2.25 -13.35 5.00
CA GLY A 265 1.42 -13.22 3.81
C GLY A 265 1.16 -11.79 3.32
N ALA A 266 1.46 -10.75 4.10
CA ALA A 266 1.10 -9.38 3.79
C ALA A 266 2.19 -8.37 4.20
N ILE A 267 2.10 -7.19 3.63
CA ILE A 267 2.86 -5.99 3.99
C ILE A 267 1.82 -5.01 4.52
N SER A 268 1.97 -4.58 5.77
CA SER A 268 1.11 -3.56 6.36
C SER A 268 1.78 -2.21 6.18
N VAL A 269 1.10 -1.27 5.55
CA VAL A 269 1.61 0.09 5.37
C VAL A 269 0.65 1.09 6.00
N LYS A 270 1.23 2.09 6.65
CA LYS A 270 0.53 3.25 7.19
C LYS A 270 1.28 4.51 6.76
N LEU A 271 0.54 5.44 6.18
CA LEU A 271 1.02 6.77 5.81
C LEU A 271 0.19 7.81 6.57
N SER A 272 0.85 8.81 7.13
CA SER A 272 0.22 9.90 7.89
C SER A 272 0.77 11.24 7.44
N GLY A 273 -0.06 12.26 7.55
CA GLY A 273 0.29 13.58 7.02
C GLY A 273 -0.77 14.61 7.30
N ARG A 274 -0.70 15.72 6.55
CA ARG A 274 -1.72 16.77 6.57
C ARG A 274 -2.32 16.96 5.19
N SER A 275 -3.64 17.08 5.15
CA SER A 275 -4.38 17.48 3.94
C SER A 275 -5.39 18.55 4.33
N GLN A 276 -5.38 19.68 3.61
CA GLN A 276 -6.33 20.78 3.79
C GLN A 276 -6.50 21.21 5.28
N GLY A 277 -5.39 21.23 6.02
CA GLY A 277 -5.34 21.63 7.43
C GLY A 277 -5.77 20.57 8.43
N GLN A 278 -6.17 19.37 7.99
CA GLN A 278 -6.53 18.23 8.83
C GLN A 278 -5.42 17.17 8.83
N GLN A 279 -5.20 16.50 9.95
CA GLN A 279 -4.32 15.33 9.98
C GLN A 279 -5.04 14.13 9.34
N PHE A 280 -4.32 13.35 8.55
CA PHE A 280 -4.82 12.10 8.00
C PHE A 280 -3.90 10.94 8.37
N THR A 281 -4.48 9.75 8.39
CA THR A 281 -3.77 8.49 8.37
C THR A 281 -4.48 7.60 7.37
N THR A 282 -3.77 7.12 6.36
CA THR A 282 -4.22 6.03 5.50
C THR A 282 -3.47 4.77 5.88
N SER A 283 -4.14 3.62 5.85
CA SER A 283 -3.52 2.34 6.22
C SER A 283 -4.12 1.22 5.40
N TYR A 284 -3.27 0.34 4.89
CA TYR A 284 -3.66 -0.76 4.04
C TYR A 284 -2.75 -1.96 4.24
N TYR A 285 -3.22 -3.12 3.78
CA TYR A 285 -2.41 -4.33 3.67
C TYR A 285 -2.24 -4.66 2.19
N LEU A 286 -1.02 -4.86 1.75
CA LEU A 286 -0.71 -5.40 0.43
C LEU A 286 -0.28 -6.86 0.60
N TYR A 287 -0.99 -7.79 -0.01
CA TYR A 287 -0.57 -9.17 0.04
C TYR A 287 0.70 -9.40 -0.77
N LYS A 288 1.61 -10.20 -0.20
CA LYS A 288 2.93 -10.50 -0.78
C LYS A 288 2.84 -11.13 -2.18
N HIS A 289 1.73 -11.78 -2.54
CA HIS A 289 1.55 -12.38 -3.87
C HIS A 289 1.34 -11.29 -4.93
N ALA A 290 0.59 -10.24 -4.60
CA ALA A 290 0.35 -9.11 -5.48
C ALA A 290 1.65 -8.32 -5.72
N TYR A 291 2.41 -8.08 -4.65
CA TYR A 291 3.74 -7.48 -4.73
C TYR A 291 4.67 -8.31 -5.64
N LEU A 292 4.78 -9.62 -5.39
CA LEU A 292 5.62 -10.50 -6.21
C LEU A 292 5.17 -10.57 -7.68
N ALA A 293 3.87 -10.62 -7.92
CA ALA A 293 3.34 -10.60 -9.27
C ALA A 293 3.75 -9.31 -9.99
N ALA A 294 3.76 -8.16 -9.31
CA ALA A 294 4.24 -6.90 -9.88
C ALA A 294 5.74 -6.94 -10.17
N ARG A 295 6.56 -7.39 -9.21
CA ARG A 295 8.02 -7.56 -9.39
C ARG A 295 8.41 -8.51 -10.52
N LYS A 296 7.56 -9.48 -10.85
CA LYS A 296 7.80 -10.45 -11.95
C LYS A 296 7.35 -9.94 -13.32
N ARG A 297 6.56 -8.85 -13.39
CA ARG A 297 6.12 -8.28 -14.67
C ARG A 297 7.31 -7.64 -15.37
N SER A 298 7.15 -7.43 -16.68
CA SER A 298 8.17 -6.70 -17.47
C SER A 298 8.08 -5.22 -17.17
N HIS A 299 9.22 -4.60 -16.93
CA HIS A 299 9.38 -3.16 -16.72
C HIS A 299 9.87 -2.43 -17.99
N SER A 300 10.11 -3.16 -19.07
CA SER A 300 10.52 -2.61 -20.38
C SER A 300 9.31 -2.12 -21.17
N ARG A 301 8.65 -1.06 -20.67
CA ARG A 301 7.42 -0.49 -21.23
C ARG A 301 7.49 1.04 -21.18
N SER A 302 6.70 1.70 -22.02
CA SER A 302 6.52 3.14 -21.87
C SER A 302 5.71 3.45 -20.61
N ARG A 303 5.97 4.60 -19.98
CA ARG A 303 5.26 5.03 -18.75
C ARG A 303 3.75 5.14 -18.96
N SER A 304 3.29 5.51 -20.17
CA SER A 304 1.86 5.45 -20.53
C SER A 304 1.27 4.04 -20.49
N GLU A 305 2.03 3.02 -20.88
CA GLU A 305 1.56 1.62 -20.79
C GLU A 305 1.44 1.13 -19.34
N PHE A 306 2.23 1.68 -18.40
CA PHE A 306 2.02 1.43 -16.98
C PHE A 306 0.71 2.04 -16.51
N VAL A 307 0.39 3.29 -16.88
CA VAL A 307 -0.90 3.92 -16.54
C VAL A 307 -2.06 3.12 -17.10
N THR A 308 -2.01 2.76 -18.39
CA THR A 308 -3.02 1.91 -19.02
C THR A 308 -3.17 0.56 -18.28
N TYR A 309 -2.06 -0.08 -17.88
CA TYR A 309 -2.12 -1.32 -17.12
C TYR A 309 -2.80 -1.13 -15.76
N GLU A 310 -2.42 -0.09 -15.01
CA GLU A 310 -2.95 0.19 -13.68
C GLU A 310 -4.45 0.50 -13.69
N MET A 311 -4.93 1.17 -14.74
CA MET A 311 -6.34 1.45 -14.95
C MET A 311 -7.16 0.19 -15.26
N ASN A 312 -6.59 -0.78 -15.97
CA ASN A 312 -7.33 -1.95 -16.47
C ASN A 312 -7.20 -3.19 -15.57
N SER A 313 -6.07 -3.35 -14.89
CA SER A 313 -5.72 -4.62 -14.22
C SER A 313 -4.88 -4.45 -12.96
N GLY A 314 -4.48 -3.22 -12.64
CA GLY A 314 -3.68 -2.93 -11.46
C GLY A 314 -4.50 -2.44 -10.26
N PHE A 315 -3.88 -1.59 -9.44
CA PHE A 315 -4.39 -1.20 -8.13
C PHE A 315 -4.91 0.24 -8.07
N ALA A 316 -4.92 0.97 -9.18
CA ALA A 316 -5.37 2.37 -9.21
C ALA A 316 -6.80 2.55 -8.67
N SER A 317 -7.76 1.74 -9.12
CA SER A 317 -9.14 1.77 -8.62
C SER A 317 -9.24 1.44 -7.13
N PHE A 318 -8.39 0.56 -6.62
CA PHE A 318 -8.37 0.19 -5.21
C PHE A 318 -7.95 1.37 -4.34
N PHE A 319 -6.78 1.95 -4.62
CA PHE A 319 -6.26 3.08 -3.85
C PHE A 319 -7.10 4.34 -4.05
N GLY A 320 -7.67 4.55 -5.24
CA GLY A 320 -8.60 5.66 -5.47
C GLY A 320 -9.84 5.58 -4.60
N ASN A 321 -10.42 4.39 -4.43
CA ASN A 321 -11.52 4.18 -3.50
C ASN A 321 -11.09 4.35 -2.04
N LEU A 322 -9.93 3.81 -1.65
CA LEU A 322 -9.40 3.96 -0.30
C LEU A 322 -9.24 5.44 0.08
N PHE A 323 -8.56 6.22 -0.75
CA PHE A 323 -8.32 7.64 -0.48
C PHE A 323 -9.60 8.46 -0.48
N THR A 324 -10.57 8.11 -1.32
CA THR A 324 -11.90 8.74 -1.29
C THR A 324 -12.63 8.47 0.02
N GLU A 325 -12.51 7.25 0.56
CA GLU A 325 -13.12 6.90 1.83
C GLU A 325 -12.45 7.59 3.02
N ASP A 326 -11.13 7.69 3.01
CA ASP A 326 -10.35 8.41 4.01
C ASP A 326 -10.66 9.91 3.97
N ALA A 327 -10.72 10.51 2.78
CA ALA A 327 -11.11 11.91 2.57
C ALA A 327 -12.51 12.20 3.15
N ARG A 328 -13.49 11.34 2.84
CA ARG A 328 -14.86 11.47 3.36
C ARG A 328 -14.93 11.27 4.87
N ALA A 329 -14.06 10.42 5.44
CA ALA A 329 -13.98 10.26 6.89
C ALA A 329 -13.47 11.54 7.59
N LEU A 330 -12.70 12.37 6.87
CA LEU A 330 -12.28 13.71 7.31
C LEU A 330 -13.33 14.81 7.01
N GLY A 331 -14.49 14.44 6.46
CA GLY A 331 -15.56 15.38 6.09
C GLY A 331 -15.28 16.18 4.82
N LEU A 332 -14.38 15.69 3.96
CA LEU A 332 -14.17 16.23 2.62
C LEU A 332 -15.25 15.68 1.68
N GLU A 333 -16.04 16.57 1.06
CA GLU A 333 -17.26 16.18 0.33
C GLU A 333 -17.24 16.60 -1.14
N SER A 334 -16.40 17.56 -1.55
CA SER A 334 -16.32 17.98 -2.95
C SER A 334 -15.29 17.17 -3.72
N ASP A 335 -15.55 16.90 -5.00
CA ASP A 335 -14.65 16.15 -5.89
C ASP A 335 -13.24 16.76 -5.92
N VAL A 336 -13.14 18.10 -5.90
CA VAL A 336 -11.86 18.82 -5.82
C VAL A 336 -11.15 18.59 -4.49
N SER A 337 -11.86 18.64 -3.35
CA SER A 337 -11.25 18.39 -2.04
C SER A 337 -10.79 16.93 -1.88
N ILE A 338 -11.50 15.98 -2.49
CA ILE A 338 -11.13 14.56 -2.49
C ILE A 338 -9.95 14.30 -3.44
N ALA A 339 -9.91 14.94 -4.61
CA ALA A 339 -8.76 14.89 -5.52
C ALA A 339 -7.49 15.46 -4.87
N ASN A 340 -7.58 16.63 -4.24
CA ASN A 340 -6.47 17.22 -3.49
C ASN A 340 -6.02 16.31 -2.33
N PHE A 341 -6.94 15.62 -1.65
CA PHE A 341 -6.56 14.64 -0.64
C PHE A 341 -5.74 13.47 -1.24
N ALA A 342 -6.11 12.95 -2.40
CA ALA A 342 -5.34 11.89 -3.07
C ALA A 342 -3.94 12.39 -3.49
N ILE A 343 -3.84 13.62 -3.99
CA ILE A 343 -2.56 14.28 -4.29
C ILE A 343 -1.71 14.39 -3.02
N ASP A 344 -2.29 14.91 -1.93
CA ASP A 344 -1.61 15.07 -0.64
C ASP A 344 -1.10 13.70 -0.14
N VAL A 345 -1.89 12.63 -0.21
CA VAL A 345 -1.45 11.29 0.20
C VAL A 345 -0.25 10.80 -0.62
N ILE A 346 -0.28 10.99 -1.94
CA ILE A 346 0.82 10.56 -2.83
C ILE A 346 2.08 11.36 -2.56
N GLN A 347 1.96 12.66 -2.31
CA GLN A 347 3.09 13.53 -1.93
C GLN A 347 3.73 13.16 -0.58
N HIS A 348 3.02 12.39 0.27
CA HIS A 348 3.57 11.86 1.53
C HIS A 348 4.21 10.48 1.38
N ILE A 349 4.25 9.89 0.18
CA ILE A 349 5.03 8.68 -0.09
C ILE A 349 6.51 9.07 -0.08
N PRO A 350 7.36 8.38 0.71
CA PRO A 350 8.81 8.64 0.72
C PRO A 350 9.43 8.61 -0.68
N TYR A 351 10.19 9.65 -1.02
CA TYR A 351 10.94 9.66 -2.27
C TYR A 351 12.15 8.74 -2.16
N VAL A 352 12.28 7.80 -3.10
CA VAL A 352 13.40 6.85 -3.14
C VAL A 352 13.91 6.73 -4.57
N PRO A 353 15.06 7.34 -4.90
CA PRO A 353 15.60 7.26 -6.25
C PRO A 353 16.05 5.85 -6.62
N ASP A 354 16.06 5.61 -7.92
CA ASP A 354 16.21 4.30 -8.53
C ASP A 354 17.58 3.64 -8.33
N ASP A 355 18.64 4.45 -8.32
CA ASP A 355 20.01 4.01 -8.02
C ASP A 355 20.16 3.48 -6.59
N VAL A 356 19.31 3.93 -5.67
CA VAL A 356 19.19 3.45 -4.30
C VAL A 356 18.23 2.26 -4.20
N SER A 357 17.13 2.27 -4.95
CA SER A 357 16.02 1.33 -4.76
C SER A 357 16.12 0.03 -5.58
N THR A 358 16.60 0.12 -6.82
CA THR A 358 16.55 -0.99 -7.80
C THR A 358 17.92 -1.31 -8.43
N GLY A 359 18.87 -0.37 -8.35
CA GLY A 359 20.20 -0.51 -8.94
C GLY A 359 20.22 -0.36 -10.47
N TYR A 360 19.16 0.21 -11.04
CA TYR A 360 19.01 0.61 -12.45
C TYR A 360 18.70 2.11 -12.50
N ASP A 361 18.99 2.78 -13.62
CA ASP A 361 18.79 4.24 -13.76
C ASP A 361 17.41 4.63 -14.34
N ASP A 362 16.51 3.67 -14.64
CA ASP A 362 15.18 3.90 -15.26
C ASP A 362 14.24 2.67 -15.09
N TYR A 363 13.74 2.46 -13.86
CA TYR A 363 12.89 1.36 -13.42
C TYR A 363 11.55 1.91 -12.91
N THR A 364 10.57 2.05 -13.82
CA THR A 364 9.21 2.45 -13.43
C THR A 364 8.48 1.32 -12.69
N LYS A 365 8.06 1.55 -11.45
CA LYS A 365 7.32 0.62 -10.61
C LYS A 365 5.82 0.55 -10.95
N TYR A 366 5.24 -0.63 -10.78
CA TYR A 366 3.77 -0.76 -10.69
C TYR A 366 3.26 -0.22 -9.36
N ILE A 367 1.97 0.15 -9.27
CA ILE A 367 1.38 0.70 -8.03
C ILE A 367 1.56 -0.28 -6.85
N ALA A 368 1.46 -1.60 -7.09
CA ALA A 368 1.70 -2.59 -6.04
C ALA A 368 3.14 -2.57 -5.52
N GLU A 369 4.12 -2.18 -6.32
CA GLU A 369 5.51 -2.02 -5.86
C GLU A 369 5.66 -0.72 -5.09
N VAL A 370 5.21 0.43 -5.63
CA VAL A 370 5.27 1.74 -4.94
C VAL A 370 4.61 1.66 -3.57
N MET A 371 3.41 1.10 -3.51
CA MET A 371 2.64 0.98 -2.27
C MET A 371 3.14 -0.15 -1.37
N GLY A 372 3.85 -1.14 -1.90
CA GLY A 372 4.43 -2.25 -1.14
C GLY A 372 5.80 -1.93 -0.54
N ASP A 373 6.62 -1.17 -1.26
CA ASP A 373 7.89 -0.62 -0.80
C ASP A 373 7.65 0.60 0.11
N CYS A 374 6.46 1.23 0.01
CA CYS A 374 6.17 2.53 0.59
C CYS A 374 7.21 3.58 0.14
N GLY A 375 7.50 3.59 -1.16
CA GLY A 375 8.48 4.50 -1.74
C GLY A 375 8.65 4.35 -3.26
N GLY A 376 8.97 5.47 -3.90
CA GLY A 376 9.21 5.57 -5.34
C GLY A 376 9.74 6.96 -5.69
N ASP A 377 10.06 7.18 -6.96
CA ASP A 377 10.54 8.46 -7.47
C ASP A 377 9.49 9.17 -8.35
N CYS A 378 9.94 10.04 -9.25
CA CYS A 378 9.07 10.98 -9.96
C CYS A 378 8.11 10.27 -10.93
N GLU A 379 8.59 9.29 -11.68
CA GLU A 379 7.78 8.50 -12.60
C GLU A 379 6.81 7.58 -11.86
N ASP A 380 7.24 6.99 -10.75
CA ASP A 380 6.48 6.02 -9.98
C ASP A 380 5.24 6.67 -9.40
N THR A 381 5.45 7.80 -8.75
CA THR A 381 4.39 8.60 -8.13
C THR A 381 3.52 9.28 -9.18
N SER A 382 4.07 9.65 -10.33
CA SER A 382 3.29 10.19 -11.47
C SER A 382 2.39 9.14 -12.12
N VAL A 383 2.89 7.93 -12.36
CA VAL A 383 2.09 6.79 -12.87
C VAL A 383 0.97 6.47 -11.88
N LEU A 384 1.28 6.39 -10.58
CA LEU A 384 0.27 6.18 -9.54
C LEU A 384 -0.82 7.26 -9.56
N LEU A 385 -0.44 8.53 -9.52
CA LEU A 385 -1.40 9.64 -9.46
C LEU A 385 -2.24 9.74 -10.74
N ALA A 386 -1.62 9.69 -11.92
CA ALA A 386 -2.32 9.75 -13.20
C ALA A 386 -3.36 8.63 -13.35
N SER A 387 -2.96 7.40 -13.00
CA SER A 387 -3.85 6.23 -13.06
C SER A 387 -5.06 6.37 -12.12
N LEU A 388 -4.84 6.90 -10.91
CA LEU A 388 -5.87 7.04 -9.89
C LEU A 388 -6.87 8.14 -10.25
N LEU A 389 -6.39 9.29 -10.74
CA LEU A 389 -7.23 10.43 -11.10
C LEU A 389 -8.12 10.16 -12.33
N GLN A 390 -7.67 9.32 -13.28
CA GLN A 390 -8.48 8.97 -14.46
C GLN A 390 -9.69 8.10 -14.14
N LEU A 391 -9.59 7.27 -13.10
CA LEU A 391 -10.64 6.30 -12.78
C LEU A 391 -11.71 6.92 -11.88
N GLU A 392 -12.89 6.32 -11.90
CA GLU A 392 -13.89 6.53 -10.85
C GLU A 392 -13.28 6.14 -9.49
N PRO A 393 -13.46 6.96 -8.44
CA PRO A 393 -14.47 8.02 -8.32
C PRO A 393 -14.01 9.44 -8.73
N PHE A 394 -12.82 9.61 -9.31
CA PHE A 394 -12.26 10.93 -9.65
C PHE A 394 -12.65 11.37 -11.07
N GLY A 395 -12.36 10.54 -12.07
CA GLY A 395 -12.78 10.77 -13.46
C GLY A 395 -12.17 12.00 -14.14
N TYR A 396 -10.98 12.44 -13.72
CA TYR A 396 -10.25 13.53 -14.37
C TYR A 396 -9.34 13.00 -15.47
N ASP A 397 -9.45 13.56 -16.66
CA ASP A 397 -8.50 13.26 -17.73
C ASP A 397 -7.10 13.75 -17.34
N THR A 398 -6.09 12.91 -17.55
CA THR A 398 -4.70 13.22 -17.20
C THR A 398 -3.73 12.90 -18.34
N VAL A 399 -2.56 13.53 -18.27
CA VAL A 399 -1.38 13.27 -19.11
C VAL A 399 -0.16 13.15 -18.21
N LEU A 400 0.91 12.53 -18.70
CA LEU A 400 2.23 12.66 -18.06
C LEU A 400 2.97 13.84 -18.68
N ILE A 401 3.60 14.66 -17.85
CA ILE A 401 4.41 15.81 -18.27
C ILE A 401 5.85 15.55 -17.84
N GLN A 402 6.76 15.46 -18.80
CA GLN A 402 8.17 15.16 -18.58
C GLN A 402 9.04 16.37 -18.97
N PRO A 403 9.32 17.28 -18.02
CA PRO A 403 10.44 18.21 -18.15
C PRO A 403 11.79 17.45 -18.07
N PRO A 404 12.92 18.10 -18.36
CA PRO A 404 14.21 17.42 -18.38
C PRO A 404 14.57 16.87 -16.99
N GLY A 405 14.83 15.56 -16.91
CA GLY A 405 15.22 14.87 -15.66
C GLY A 405 14.13 14.75 -14.60
N HIS A 406 12.84 14.92 -14.95
CA HIS A 406 11.74 14.81 -13.99
C HIS A 406 10.42 14.43 -14.66
N MET A 407 9.45 13.98 -13.87
CA MET A 407 8.10 13.68 -14.31
C MET A 407 7.06 14.18 -13.30
N GLY A 408 5.99 14.76 -13.82
CA GLY A 408 4.78 15.09 -13.07
C GLY A 408 3.53 14.69 -13.85
N VAL A 409 2.36 15.01 -13.28
CA VAL A 409 1.06 14.75 -13.89
C VAL A 409 0.45 16.04 -14.41
N GLY A 410 -0.15 16.02 -15.58
CA GLY A 410 -1.05 17.07 -16.05
C GLY A 410 -2.49 16.66 -15.83
N ILE A 411 -3.29 17.48 -15.14
CA ILE A 411 -4.74 17.27 -14.98
C ILE A 411 -5.52 18.22 -15.88
N LEU A 412 -6.52 17.71 -16.60
CA LEU A 412 -7.38 18.53 -17.45
C LEU A 412 -8.10 19.58 -16.59
N GLY A 413 -7.89 20.85 -16.91
CA GLY A 413 -8.50 21.97 -16.22
C GLY A 413 -9.33 22.85 -17.13
N ASP A 414 -10.17 23.67 -16.52
CA ASP A 414 -10.95 24.69 -17.21
C ASP A 414 -10.32 26.09 -17.08
N ASP A 415 -10.97 27.10 -17.65
CA ASP A 415 -10.51 28.49 -17.61
C ASP A 415 -10.60 29.14 -16.21
N SER A 416 -11.16 28.45 -15.20
CA SER A 416 -11.18 28.91 -13.82
C SER A 416 -9.90 28.53 -13.05
N MET A 417 -9.15 27.56 -13.54
CA MET A 417 -7.87 27.15 -12.95
C MET A 417 -6.75 28.14 -13.29
N THR A 418 -5.73 28.17 -12.43
CA THR A 418 -4.57 29.06 -12.56
C THR A 418 -3.30 28.30 -12.23
N GLY A 419 -2.17 28.71 -12.80
CA GLY A 419 -0.87 28.10 -12.57
C GLY A 419 -0.21 27.65 -13.86
N SER A 420 0.83 26.84 -13.74
CA SER A 420 1.55 26.24 -14.84
C SER A 420 0.76 25.10 -15.47
N TYR A 421 0.69 25.10 -16.80
CA TYR A 421 0.00 24.09 -17.59
C TYR A 421 0.72 23.88 -18.92
N TRP A 422 0.46 22.73 -19.53
CA TRP A 422 0.86 22.42 -20.89
C TRP A 422 -0.36 22.20 -21.76
N GLU A 423 -0.31 22.69 -23.00
CA GLU A 423 -1.36 22.45 -23.97
C GLU A 423 -1.13 21.11 -24.68
N TYR A 424 -2.15 20.27 -24.71
CA TYR A 424 -2.13 19.00 -25.43
C TYR A 424 -3.47 18.78 -26.12
N GLN A 425 -3.43 18.53 -27.43
CA GLN A 425 -4.62 18.37 -28.29
C GLN A 425 -5.65 19.51 -28.20
N GLY A 426 -5.21 20.73 -27.84
CA GLY A 426 -6.07 21.92 -27.73
C GLY A 426 -6.70 22.13 -26.36
N GLU A 427 -6.41 21.26 -25.39
CA GLU A 427 -6.85 21.34 -24.00
C GLU A 427 -5.68 21.73 -23.09
N LYS A 428 -5.98 22.28 -21.90
CA LYS A 428 -4.99 22.70 -20.90
C LYS A 428 -4.88 21.69 -19.78
N TYR A 429 -3.70 21.11 -19.61
CA TYR A 429 -3.39 20.20 -18.52
C TYR A 429 -2.51 20.91 -17.49
N TYR A 430 -3.05 21.18 -16.31
CA TYR A 430 -2.36 21.87 -15.22
C TYR A 430 -1.44 20.89 -14.50
N TYR A 431 -0.21 21.33 -14.22
CA TYR A 431 0.82 20.48 -13.65
C TYR A 431 0.55 20.14 -12.18
N ILE A 432 0.89 18.92 -11.80
CA ILE A 432 0.86 18.42 -10.44
C ILE A 432 2.22 17.81 -10.16
N GLU A 433 2.91 18.38 -9.18
CA GLU A 433 4.12 17.79 -8.61
C GLU A 433 3.74 16.67 -7.63
N THR A 434 4.41 15.53 -7.75
CA THR A 434 4.09 14.32 -6.98
C THR A 434 5.12 13.96 -5.94
N THR A 435 6.34 14.49 -6.03
CA THR A 435 7.48 14.03 -5.20
C THR A 435 7.73 14.85 -3.94
N GLY A 436 6.99 15.93 -3.72
CA GLY A 436 7.18 16.82 -2.58
C GLY A 436 5.86 17.20 -1.93
N ILE A 437 5.89 17.51 -0.63
CA ILE A 437 4.69 17.85 0.13
C ILE A 437 4.27 19.30 -0.12
N GLY A 438 2.97 19.51 -0.35
CA GLY A 438 2.35 20.84 -0.34
C GLY A 438 2.41 21.60 -1.67
N TRP A 439 2.75 20.91 -2.77
CA TRP A 439 2.60 21.46 -4.10
C TRP A 439 1.13 21.40 -4.52
N ALA A 440 0.53 22.56 -4.82
CA ALA A 440 -0.83 22.62 -5.31
C ALA A 440 -0.88 22.37 -6.82
N VAL A 441 -2.07 22.01 -7.33
CA VAL A 441 -2.30 21.95 -8.77
C VAL A 441 -1.97 23.30 -9.41
N GLY A 442 -1.11 23.28 -10.42
CA GLY A 442 -0.60 24.45 -11.12
C GLY A 442 0.64 25.10 -10.49
N ASP A 443 1.10 24.66 -9.30
CA ASP A 443 2.46 25.02 -8.85
C ASP A 443 3.49 24.24 -9.69
N TYR A 444 4.62 24.88 -10.01
CA TYR A 444 5.71 24.25 -10.77
C TYR A 444 7.06 24.64 -10.15
N PRO A 445 7.97 23.67 -9.91
CA PRO A 445 9.29 23.97 -9.36
C PRO A 445 10.12 24.89 -10.28
N ASP A 446 10.66 25.99 -9.73
CA ASP A 446 11.39 27.02 -10.47
C ASP A 446 12.71 26.53 -11.10
N ASP A 447 13.25 25.41 -10.62
CA ASP A 447 14.51 24.82 -11.07
C ASP A 447 14.33 23.80 -12.20
N LEU A 448 13.08 23.43 -12.53
CA LEU A 448 12.76 22.63 -13.69
C LEU A 448 12.72 23.49 -14.97
N GLY A 449 13.18 22.91 -16.07
CA GLY A 449 13.17 23.58 -17.37
C GLY A 449 11.78 23.59 -18.01
N ASP A 450 11.42 24.70 -18.66
CA ASP A 450 10.12 24.90 -19.32
C ASP A 450 9.81 23.93 -20.48
N ASP A 451 10.86 23.32 -21.07
CA ASP A 451 10.74 22.39 -22.18
C ASP A 451 10.28 21.01 -21.69
N ALA A 452 8.99 20.67 -21.83
CA ALA A 452 8.46 19.37 -21.43
C ALA A 452 7.81 18.60 -22.58
N TYR A 453 7.95 17.26 -22.54
CA TYR A 453 7.18 16.35 -23.38
C TYR A 453 5.88 15.98 -22.67
N VAL A 454 4.77 15.93 -23.41
CA VAL A 454 3.47 15.52 -22.89
C VAL A 454 3.07 14.18 -23.50
N TYR A 455 2.80 13.20 -22.64
CA TYR A 455 2.38 11.86 -23.04
C TYR A 455 0.91 11.64 -22.70
N GLN A 456 0.15 11.21 -23.70
CA GLN A 456 -1.19 10.68 -23.48
C GLN A 456 -1.11 9.35 -22.74
N VAL A 457 -2.07 9.08 -21.85
CA VAL A 457 -2.11 7.90 -20.99
C VAL A 457 -3.44 7.17 -21.01
#